data_AF-A0A8S3B5N3-F1
#
_entry.id   AF-A0A8S3B5N3-F1
#
_cell.length_a   1.000
_cell.length_b   1.000
_cell.length_c   1.000
_cell.angle_alpha   90.00
_cell.angle_beta   90.00
_cell.angle_gamma   90.00
#
_symmetry.space_group_name_H-M   'P 1'
#
loop_
_entity.id
_entity.type
_entity.pdbx_description
1 polymer ?
#
loop_
_entity_poly.entity_id
_entity_poly.type
_entity_poly.pdbx_seq_one_letter_code
_entity_poly.pdbx_strand_id
1 'polypeptide(L)' 'ISRASGGIALSYGAHSNLCVNQLVRNGNDAQKHHYLPKLISGEHFGALAMSEPTSGSDVVS' A
#
# COMPACT_ATOMS: atom_id res chain seq x y z
N ILE A 1 6.33 14.83 7.76
CA ILE A 1 6.82 13.56 8.36
C ILE A 1 8.29 13.33 8.00
N SER A 2 8.65 13.32 6.71
CA SER A 2 10.02 13.00 6.26
C SER A 2 11.14 13.91 6.80
N ARG A 3 10.85 15.20 7.04
CA ARG A 3 11.80 16.14 7.67
C ARG A 3 12.23 15.70 9.07
N ALA A 4 11.35 15.01 9.80
CA ALA A 4 11.62 14.52 11.16
C ALA A 4 12.08 13.05 11.18
N SER A 5 11.50 12.20 10.33
CA SER A 5 11.91 10.80 10.17
C SER A 5 11.51 10.28 8.79
N GLY A 6 12.51 9.88 8.01
CA GLY A 6 12.32 9.25 6.70
C GLY A 6 11.67 7.87 6.80
N GLY A 7 12.03 7.08 7.81
CA GLY A 7 11.49 5.72 8.01
C GLY A 7 9.99 5.74 8.27
N ILE A 8 9.52 6.60 9.17
CA ILE A 8 8.07 6.73 9.45
C ILE A 8 7.32 7.25 8.23
N ALA A 9 7.91 8.19 7.50
CA ALA A 9 7.30 8.70 6.27
C ALA A 9 7.17 7.61 5.20
N LEU A 10 8.18 6.76 5.03
CA LEU A 10 8.15 5.66 4.07
C LEU A 10 7.14 4.59 4.46
N SER A 11 7.09 4.19 5.74
CA SER A 11 6.10 3.21 6.21
C SER A 11 4.66 3.71 5.98
N TYR A 12 4.40 4.99 6.27
CA TYR A 12 3.11 5.62 5.96
C TYR A 12 2.85 5.67 4.45
N GLY A 13 3.86 6.03 3.65
CA GLY A 13 3.75 6.07 2.19
C GLY A 13 3.49 4.71 1.56
N ALA A 14 4.12 3.65 2.07
CA ALA A 14 3.89 2.27 1.61
C ALA A 14 2.46 1.83 1.89
N HIS A 15 1.97 2.07 3.10
CA HIS A 15 0.59 1.72 3.46
C HIS A 15 -0.44 2.55 2.69
N SER A 16 -0.34 3.88 2.74
CA SER A 16 -1.35 4.78 2.15
C SER A 16 -1.31 4.79 0.62
N ASN A 17 -0.12 4.99 0.03
CA ASN A 17 0.00 5.21 -1.40
C ASN A 17 0.23 3.93 -2.20
N LEU A 18 0.98 2.96 -1.66
CA LEU A 18 1.25 1.72 -2.40
C LEU A 18 0.16 0.66 -2.21
N CYS A 19 -0.52 0.63 -1.06
CA CYS A 19 -1.60 -0.32 -0.78
C CYS A 19 -3.00 0.30 -0.89
N VAL A 20 -3.36 1.23 0.01
CA VAL A 20 -4.74 1.76 0.10
C VAL A 20 -5.18 2.44 -1.19
N ASN A 21 -4.32 3.27 -1.80
CA ASN A 21 -4.63 3.94 -3.07
C ASN A 21 -4.93 2.95 -4.21
N GLN A 22 -4.22 1.82 -4.27
CA GLN A 22 -4.46 0.81 -5.32
C GLN A 22 -5.81 0.11 -5.13
N LEU A 23 -6.20 -0.15 -3.88
CA LEU A 23 -7.51 -0.71 -3.56
C LEU A 23 -8.64 0.29 -3.87
N VAL A 24 -8.43 1.58 -3.62
CA VAL A 24 -9.41 2.62 -3.98
C VAL A 24 -9.58 2.75 -5.50
N ARG A 25 -8.48 2.73 -6.25
CA ARG A 25 -8.49 2.92 -7.71
C ARG A 25 -8.98 1.69 -8.47
N ASN A 26 -8.54 0.51 -8.06
CA ASN A 26 -8.72 -0.73 -8.84
C ASN A 26 -9.67 -1.74 -8.18
N GLY A 27 -10.03 -1.55 -6.91
CA GLY A 27 -10.93 -2.45 -6.20
C GLY A 27 -12.40 -2.24 -6.59
N ASN A 28 -13.16 -3.34 -6.59
CA ASN A 28 -14.62 -3.29 -6.69
C ASN A 28 -15.28 -2.91 -5.35
N ASP A 29 -16.59 -2.67 -5.35
CA ASP A 29 -17.30 -2.21 -4.16
C ASP A 29 -17.25 -3.21 -3.01
N ALA A 30 -17.32 -4.51 -3.29
CA ALA A 30 -17.24 -5.54 -2.25
C ALA A 30 -15.85 -5.58 -1.59
N GLN A 31 -14.78 -5.49 -2.38
CA GLN A 31 -13.41 -5.43 -1.87
C GLN A 31 -13.20 -4.16 -1.04
N LYS A 32 -13.66 -3.01 -1.53
CA LYS A 32 -13.54 -1.73 -0.82
C LYS A 32 -14.25 -1.77 0.54
N HIS A 33 -15.49 -2.25 0.58
CA HIS A 33 -16.25 -2.37 1.84
C HIS A 33 -15.60 -3.34 2.83
N HIS A 34 -15.03 -4.43 2.33
CA HIS A 34 -14.42 -5.44 3.20
C HIS A 34 -13.06 -4.98 3.77
N TYR A 35 -12.20 -4.38 2.95
CA TYR A 35 -10.80 -4.13 3.33
C TYR A 35 -10.52 -2.70 3.81
N LEU A 36 -11.14 -1.67 3.22
CA LEU A 36 -10.80 -0.27 3.54
C LEU A 36 -11.05 0.13 5.00
N PRO A 37 -12.15 -0.26 5.67
CA PRO A 37 -12.41 0.18 7.04
C PRO A 37 -11.27 -0.17 8.00
N LYS A 38 -10.72 -1.39 7.91
CA LYS A 38 -9.63 -1.87 8.76
C LYS A 38 -8.27 -1.28 8.39
N LEU A 39 -8.04 -1.00 7.11
CA LEU A 39 -6.82 -0.33 6.65
C LEU A 39 -6.80 1.13 7.11
N ILE A 40 -7.92 1.85 6.99
CA ILE A 40 -8.02 3.26 7.36
C ILE A 40 -7.97 3.45 8.88
N SER A 41 -8.56 2.54 9.65
CA SER A 41 -8.48 2.58 11.12
C SER A 41 -7.08 2.29 11.65
N GLY A 42 -6.19 1.72 10.83
CA GLY A 42 -4.87 1.24 11.24
C GLY A 42 -4.90 -0.08 12.00
N GLU A 43 -6.04 -0.77 12.09
CA GLU A 43 -6.12 -2.14 12.60
C GLU A 43 -5.29 -3.08 11.72
N HIS A 44 -5.31 -2.85 10.40
CA HIS A 44 -4.51 -3.56 9.42
C HIS A 44 -3.48 -2.64 8.76
N PHE A 45 -2.27 -3.15 8.58
CA PHE A 45 -1.24 -2.52 7.76
C PHE A 45 -1.18 -3.18 6.38
N GLY A 46 -0.82 -2.39 5.38
CA GLY A 46 -0.86 -2.76 3.97
C GLY A 46 0.48 -2.50 3.31
N ALA A 47 0.80 -3.30 2.30
CA ALA A 47 2.02 -3.20 1.52
C ALA A 47 1.73 -3.51 0.04
N LEU A 48 2.68 -3.17 -0.83
CA LEU A 48 2.68 -3.57 -2.22
C LEU A 48 3.79 -4.61 -2.43
N ALA A 49 3.40 -5.84 -2.74
CA ALA A 49 4.32 -6.92 -3.07
C ALA A 49 4.41 -7.05 -4.60
N MET A 50 5.35 -6.33 -5.21
CA MET A 50 5.53 -6.28 -6.67
C MET A 50 6.92 -6.76 -7.11
N SER A 51 7.97 -6.45 -6.35
CA SER A 51 9.33 -6.88 -6.69
C SER A 51 9.56 -8.35 -6.34
N GLU A 52 10.22 -9.05 -7.24
CA GLU A 52 10.60 -10.46 -7.12
C GLU A 52 12.14 -10.60 -7.19
N PRO A 53 12.74 -11.72 -6.74
CA PRO A 53 14.19 -11.90 -6.76
C PRO A 53 14.85 -11.67 -8.12
N THR A 54 14.11 -11.95 -9.21
CA THR A 54 14.57 -11.82 -10.60
C THR A 54 13.98 -10.61 -11.32
N SER A 55 13.02 -9.88 -10.71
CA SER A 55 12.32 -8.76 -11.34
C SER A 55 12.16 -7.56 -10.39
N GLY A 56 12.85 -6.48 -10.73
CA GLY A 56 12.74 -5.20 -10.04
C GLY A 56 12.23 -4.10 -10.97
N SER A 57 13.09 -3.64 -11.88
CA SER A 57 12.73 -2.64 -12.88
C SER A 57 11.82 -3.18 -13.99
N ASP A 58 11.90 -4.48 -14.25
CA ASP A 58 11.17 -5.17 -15.32
C ASP A 58 9.97 -5.95 -14.79
N VAL A 59 9.00 -5.20 -14.26
CA VAL A 59 7.86 -5.70 -13.48
C VAL A 59 6.96 -6.70 -14.22
N VAL A 60 7.08 -6.81 -15.55
CA VAL A 60 6.13 -7.56 -16.40
C VAL A 60 6.74 -8.83 -17.01
N SER A 61 8.07 -9.02 -16.92
CA SER A 61 8.77 -10.16 -17.53
C SER A 61 8.50 -11.52 -16.89
#